data_AF-A0A535APQ5-F1
#
_entry.id   AF-A0A535APQ5-F1
#
_cell.length_a   1.000
_cell.length_b   1.000
_cell.length_c   1.000
_cell.angle_alpha   90.00
_cell.angle_beta   90.00
_cell.angle_gamma   90.00
#
_symmetry.space_group_name_H-M   'P 1'
#
loop_
_entity.id
_entity.type
_entity.pdbx_description
1 polymer ?
#
loop_
_entity_poly.entity_id
_entity_poly.type
_entity_poly.pdbx_seq_one_letter_code
_entity_poly.pdbx_strand_id
1 'polypeptide(L)'
;MLAREVRANLVYRQFTRIGHHPMPHAKTLGKLGLLLGSTVVQQLHQRVVAQAQAEKVIRGNKLRVDTTVVETNMHYPTDSALLGDGVRVLTRVMRQITEVVGERGEKLRDRQRSVGHRLIEIGRASRGRGPQVQKKLEQGYRQLLGSTGQVVAQAKRFSQEIVKGVKRSADVLQQA
;
A
#
# COMPACT_ATOMS: atom_id res chain seq x y z
N MET A 1 25.59 -8.66 4.51
CA MET A 1 26.61 -9.67 4.17
C MET A 1 27.21 -9.39 2.79
N LEU A 2 26.39 -9.31 1.72
CA LEU A 2 26.84 -9.07 0.34
C LEU A 2 27.75 -7.84 0.09
N ALA A 3 27.44 -6.69 0.69
CA ALA A 3 28.22 -5.46 0.45
C ALA A 3 29.68 -5.56 0.92
N ARG A 4 29.96 -6.42 1.92
CA ARG A 4 31.31 -6.67 2.42
C ARG A 4 32.11 -7.53 1.43
N GLU A 5 31.47 -8.55 0.87
CA GLU A 5 32.07 -9.46 -0.11
C GLU A 5 32.42 -8.73 -1.41
N VAL A 6 31.54 -7.85 -1.89
CA VAL A 6 31.80 -7.03 -3.08
C VAL A 6 32.91 -6.01 -2.82
N ARG A 7 33.01 -5.42 -1.62
CA ARG A 7 34.03 -4.39 -1.32
C ARG A 7 35.46 -4.93 -1.44
N ALA A 8 35.70 -6.15 -0.98
CA ALA A 8 37.03 -6.75 -0.89
C ALA A 8 37.46 -7.50 -2.16
N ASN A 9 36.52 -7.82 -3.06
CA ASN A 9 36.80 -8.65 -4.23
C ASN A 9 36.73 -7.83 -5.54
N LEU A 10 37.89 -7.67 -6.19
CA LEU A 10 38.00 -6.93 -7.46
C LEU A 10 37.13 -7.51 -8.58
N VAL A 11 37.02 -8.84 -8.65
CA VAL A 11 36.19 -9.53 -9.66
C VAL A 11 34.72 -9.15 -9.47
N TYR A 12 34.25 -9.12 -8.22
CA TYR A 12 32.85 -8.72 -7.93
C TYR A 12 32.61 -7.24 -8.19
N ARG A 13 33.61 -6.37 -7.97
CA ARG A 13 33.50 -4.94 -8.28
C ARG A 13 33.45 -4.68 -9.78
N GLN A 14 34.20 -5.45 -10.57
CA GLN A 14 34.16 -5.38 -12.02
C GLN A 14 32.83 -5.93 -12.56
N PHE A 15 32.36 -7.08 -12.04
CA PHE A 15 31.07 -7.66 -12.40
C PHE A 15 29.90 -6.72 -12.11
N THR A 16 29.86 -6.11 -10.93
CA THR A 16 28.82 -5.14 -10.54
C THR A 16 28.99 -3.76 -11.18
N ARG A 17 30.04 -3.57 -12.01
CA ARG A 17 30.38 -2.30 -12.67
C ARG A 17 30.59 -1.12 -11.69
N ILE A 18 30.94 -1.41 -10.44
CA ILE A 18 31.30 -0.39 -9.43
C ILE A 18 32.75 0.07 -9.63
N GLY A 19 33.63 -0.82 -10.14
CA GLY A 19 35.04 -0.50 -10.39
C GLY A 19 35.74 0.01 -9.12
N HIS A 20 36.54 1.07 -9.25
CA HIS A 20 37.27 1.68 -8.12
C HIS A 20 36.46 2.67 -7.28
N HIS A 21 35.19 2.92 -7.64
CA HIS A 21 34.36 3.90 -6.93
C HIS A 21 34.00 3.45 -5.51
N PRO A 22 33.68 4.39 -4.61
CA PRO A 22 33.21 4.06 -3.26
C PRO A 22 32.01 3.10 -3.29
N MET A 23 32.06 2.06 -2.46
CA MET A 23 30.97 1.08 -2.39
C MET A 23 29.69 1.73 -1.85
N PRO A 24 28.58 1.71 -2.61
CA PRO A 24 27.31 2.24 -2.12
C PRO A 24 26.83 1.45 -0.89
N HIS A 25 26.18 2.15 0.04
CA HIS A 25 25.58 1.53 1.21
C HIS A 25 24.49 0.53 0.78
N ALA A 26 24.28 -0.54 1.56
CA ALA A 26 23.29 -1.57 1.24
C ALA A 26 21.85 -1.02 1.07
N LYS A 27 21.57 0.15 1.67
CA LYS A 27 20.28 0.85 1.59
C LYS A 27 20.19 1.86 0.44
N THR A 28 21.27 2.08 -0.33
CA THR A 28 21.32 3.13 -1.35
C THR A 28 20.25 2.95 -2.42
N LEU A 29 20.06 1.73 -2.95
CA LEU A 29 19.01 1.45 -3.93
C LEU A 29 17.61 1.74 -3.40
N GLY A 30 17.31 1.31 -2.16
CA GLY A 30 16.01 1.59 -1.53
C GLY A 30 15.76 3.08 -1.31
N LYS A 31 16.79 3.84 -0.92
CA LYS A 31 16.70 5.30 -0.76
C LYS A 31 16.45 6.01 -2.08
N LEU A 32 17.14 5.59 -3.15
CA LEU A 32 16.94 6.15 -4.49
C LEU A 32 15.54 5.84 -5.01
N GLY A 33 15.03 4.62 -4.80
CA GLY A 33 13.66 4.27 -5.18
C GLY A 33 12.61 5.11 -4.44
N LEU A 34 12.80 5.37 -3.14
CA LEU A 34 11.94 6.27 -2.37
C LEU A 34 11.99 7.71 -2.88
N LEU A 35 13.18 8.19 -3.24
CA LEU A 35 13.39 9.56 -3.72
C LEU A 35 12.79 9.79 -5.12
N LEU A 36 12.90 8.81 -6.01
CA LEU A 36 12.31 8.86 -7.35
C LEU A 36 10.78 8.70 -7.33
N GLY A 37 10.25 7.97 -6.35
CA GLY A 37 8.82 7.67 -6.24
C GLY A 37 8.35 6.58 -7.22
N SER A 38 7.18 6.02 -6.93
CA SER A 38 6.66 4.84 -7.65
C SER A 38 6.44 5.08 -9.13
N THR A 39 5.94 6.26 -9.50
CA THR A 39 5.63 6.61 -10.89
C THR A 39 6.88 6.63 -11.77
N VAL A 40 7.95 7.27 -11.30
CA VAL A 40 9.21 7.38 -12.06
C VAL A 40 9.89 6.02 -12.17
N VAL A 41 9.88 5.23 -11.09
CA VAL A 41 10.42 3.86 -11.10
C VAL A 41 9.70 2.99 -12.12
N GLN A 42 8.37 3.11 -12.22
CA GLN A 42 7.58 2.38 -13.22
C GLN A 42 7.93 2.80 -14.66
N GLN A 43 8.07 4.10 -14.92
CA GLN A 43 8.44 4.63 -16.23
C GLN A 43 9.84 4.16 -16.65
N LEU A 44 10.82 4.19 -15.73
CA LEU A 44 12.17 3.68 -15.97
C LEU A 44 12.14 2.19 -16.31
N HIS A 45 11.39 1.39 -15.54
CA HIS A 45 11.24 -0.03 -15.81
C HIS A 45 10.67 -0.30 -17.21
N GLN A 46 9.58 0.39 -17.58
CA GLN A 46 8.97 0.28 -18.90
C GLN A 46 9.96 0.62 -20.02
N ARG A 47 10.75 1.70 -19.85
CA ARG A 47 11.75 2.10 -20.85
C ARG A 47 12.86 1.07 -21.00
N VAL A 48 13.38 0.51 -19.91
CA VAL A 48 14.42 -0.53 -19.93
C VAL A 48 13.91 -1.78 -20.64
N VAL A 49 12.68 -2.21 -20.36
CA VAL A 49 12.06 -3.37 -21.03
C VAL A 49 11.90 -3.12 -22.53
N ALA A 50 11.38 -1.95 -22.92
CA ALA A 50 11.21 -1.59 -24.32
C ALA A 50 12.56 -1.58 -25.08
N GLN A 51 13.62 -1.05 -24.47
CA GLN A 51 14.96 -1.06 -25.05
C GLN A 51 15.51 -2.50 -25.19
N ALA A 52 15.40 -3.31 -24.14
CA ALA A 52 15.88 -4.69 -24.17
C ALA A 52 15.14 -5.54 -25.22
N GLN A 53 13.86 -5.26 -25.48
CA GLN A 53 13.09 -5.88 -26.55
C GLN A 53 13.58 -5.42 -27.93
N ALA A 54 13.83 -4.12 -28.12
CA ALA A 54 14.35 -3.57 -29.38
C ALA A 54 15.72 -4.15 -29.73
N GLU A 55 16.60 -4.29 -28.73
CA GLU A 55 17.94 -4.89 -28.88
C GLU A 55 17.91 -6.44 -28.96
N LYS A 56 16.72 -7.06 -28.92
CA LYS A 56 16.51 -8.53 -28.94
C LYS A 56 17.28 -9.30 -27.86
N VAL A 57 17.64 -8.62 -26.76
CA VAL A 57 18.28 -9.22 -25.58
C VAL A 57 17.28 -10.10 -24.82
N ILE A 58 16.01 -9.70 -24.81
CA ILE A 58 14.90 -10.48 -24.25
C ILE A 58 13.97 -10.94 -25.37
N ARG A 59 13.70 -12.26 -25.42
CA ARG A 59 12.76 -12.84 -26.40
C ARG A 59 11.30 -12.79 -25.94
N GLY A 60 11.03 -12.45 -24.67
CA GLY A 60 9.68 -12.40 -24.09
C GLY A 60 9.00 -13.76 -23.87
N ASN A 61 9.46 -14.83 -24.53
CA ASN A 61 8.83 -16.16 -24.49
C ASN A 61 8.98 -16.89 -23.14
N LYS A 62 9.89 -16.45 -22.28
CA LYS A 62 10.13 -17.06 -20.98
C LYS A 62 10.39 -15.97 -19.96
N LEU A 63 9.38 -15.69 -19.13
CA LEU A 63 9.53 -14.82 -17.98
C LEU A 63 10.14 -15.64 -16.83
N ARG A 64 11.43 -15.40 -16.52
CA ARG A 64 12.00 -15.93 -15.28
C ARG A 64 11.57 -15.00 -14.15
N VAL A 65 10.50 -15.40 -13.46
CA VAL A 65 10.08 -14.76 -12.21
C VAL A 65 10.90 -15.41 -11.10
N ASP A 66 12.05 -14.81 -10.75
CA ASP A 66 12.73 -15.14 -9.51
C ASP A 66 11.92 -14.53 -8.35
N THR A 67 10.73 -15.06 -8.08
CA THR A 67 10.03 -14.77 -6.83
C THR A 67 10.80 -15.48 -5.74
N THR A 68 11.80 -14.83 -5.18
CA THR A 68 12.12 -15.11 -3.79
C THR A 68 10.84 -14.75 -3.03
N VAL A 69 10.14 -15.76 -2.51
CA VAL A 69 9.18 -15.55 -1.44
C VAL A 69 10.05 -15.09 -0.26
N VAL A 70 10.43 -13.81 -0.27
CA VAL A 70 10.68 -13.12 0.98
C VAL A 70 9.40 -13.34 1.74
N GLU A 71 9.49 -13.71 3.02
CA GLU A 71 8.37 -13.51 3.93
C GLU A 71 7.99 -12.04 3.77
N THR A 72 7.06 -11.78 2.86
CA THR A 72 6.33 -10.54 2.86
C THR A 72 5.86 -10.46 4.30
N ASN A 73 6.00 -9.31 4.94
CA ASN A 73 5.33 -9.04 6.20
C ASN A 73 3.80 -9.07 5.94
N MET A 74 3.27 -10.18 5.43
CA MET A 74 1.88 -10.56 5.43
C MET A 74 1.62 -10.83 6.90
N HIS A 75 1.23 -9.75 7.56
CA HIS A 75 0.77 -9.84 8.91
C HIS A 75 -0.32 -10.92 8.97
N TYR A 76 -0.25 -11.76 10.00
CA TYR A 76 -1.26 -12.79 10.21
C TYR A 76 -2.65 -12.14 10.16
N PRO A 77 -3.60 -12.67 9.36
CA PRO A 77 -4.89 -12.04 9.18
C PRO A 77 -5.65 -12.13 10.50
N THR A 78 -5.71 -11.01 11.22
CA THR A 78 -6.63 -10.84 12.34
C THR A 78 -7.86 -10.11 11.85
N ASP A 79 -9.03 -10.44 12.41
CA ASP A 79 -10.28 -9.75 12.07
C ASP A 79 -10.16 -8.24 12.23
N SER A 80 -9.44 -7.81 13.28
CA SER A 80 -9.15 -6.38 13.50
C SER A 80 -8.37 -5.76 12.35
N ALA A 81 -7.28 -6.40 11.88
CA ALA A 81 -6.48 -5.91 10.77
C ALA A 81 -7.30 -5.84 9.47
N LEU A 82 -8.12 -6.86 9.19
CA LEU A 82 -9.00 -6.90 8.02
C LEU A 82 -10.01 -5.74 8.02
N LEU A 83 -10.65 -5.47 9.18
CA LEU A 83 -11.57 -4.35 9.32
C LEU A 83 -10.84 -2.99 9.15
N GLY A 84 -9.62 -2.88 9.66
CA GLY A 84 -8.76 -1.72 9.49
C GLY A 84 -8.45 -1.43 8.01
N ASP A 85 -8.08 -2.46 7.26
CA ASP A 85 -7.81 -2.36 5.83
C ASP A 85 -9.08 -2.02 5.03
N GLY A 86 -10.21 -2.63 5.37
CA GLY A 86 -11.51 -2.29 4.77
C GLY A 86 -11.86 -0.82 4.95
N VAL A 87 -11.70 -0.27 6.16
CA VAL A 87 -11.93 1.15 6.44
C VAL A 87 -10.99 2.04 5.62
N ARG A 88 -9.71 1.67 5.52
CA ARG A 88 -8.72 2.40 4.74
C ARG A 88 -9.09 2.44 3.25
N VAL A 89 -9.47 1.30 2.68
CA VAL A 89 -9.86 1.21 1.26
C VAL A 89 -11.14 2.01 1.00
N LEU A 90 -12.17 1.86 1.82
CA LEU A 90 -13.43 2.61 1.66
C LEU A 90 -13.20 4.12 1.77
N THR A 91 -12.42 4.56 2.76
CA THR A 91 -12.11 5.99 2.94
C THR A 91 -11.32 6.53 1.75
N ARG A 92 -10.35 5.78 1.24
CA ARG A 92 -9.58 6.18 0.05
C ARG A 92 -10.47 6.35 -1.18
N VAL A 93 -11.35 5.39 -1.44
CA VAL A 93 -12.26 5.46 -2.59
C VAL A 93 -13.22 6.64 -2.46
N MET A 94 -13.78 6.87 -1.26
CA MET A 94 -14.64 8.03 -1.03
C MET A 94 -13.89 9.36 -1.19
N ARG A 95 -12.62 9.45 -0.77
CA ARG A 95 -11.78 10.64 -1.03
C ARG A 95 -11.61 10.90 -2.53
N GLN A 96 -11.27 9.88 -3.29
CA GLN A 96 -11.12 9.98 -4.76
C GLN A 96 -12.42 10.46 -5.42
N ILE A 97 -13.57 9.93 -4.97
CA ILE A 97 -14.88 10.39 -5.46
C ILE A 97 -15.11 11.86 -5.12
N THR A 98 -14.81 12.27 -3.88
CA THR A 98 -14.95 13.67 -3.46
C THR A 98 -14.01 14.61 -4.24
N GLU A 99 -12.80 14.18 -4.60
CA GLU A 99 -11.89 14.96 -5.44
C GLU A 99 -12.45 15.19 -6.85
N VAL A 100 -13.11 14.18 -7.44
CA VAL A 100 -13.68 14.26 -8.81
C VAL A 100 -14.99 15.03 -8.87
N VAL A 101 -15.83 14.93 -7.83
CA VAL A 101 -17.20 15.47 -7.81
C VAL A 101 -17.30 16.80 -7.04
N GLY A 102 -16.32 17.10 -6.19
CA GLY A 102 -16.36 18.22 -5.24
C GLY A 102 -17.24 17.93 -4.01
N GLU A 103 -17.47 18.96 -3.19
CA GLU A 103 -18.30 18.88 -1.96
C GLU A 103 -19.82 18.83 -2.27
N ARG A 104 -20.28 17.89 -3.11
CA ARG A 104 -21.70 17.62 -3.36
C ARG A 104 -22.19 16.37 -2.61
N GLY A 105 -23.39 16.45 -2.02
CA GLY A 105 -24.01 15.37 -1.25
C GLY A 105 -23.40 15.17 0.13
N GLU A 106 -23.39 13.93 0.62
CA GLU A 106 -22.78 13.54 1.90
C GLU A 106 -21.30 13.95 1.96
N LYS A 107 -20.92 14.67 3.03
CA LYS A 107 -19.52 15.00 3.32
C LYS A 107 -18.79 13.78 3.86
N LEU A 108 -17.59 13.53 3.33
CA LEU A 108 -16.74 12.45 3.83
C LEU A 108 -16.30 12.77 5.28
N ARG A 109 -16.50 11.82 6.19
CA ARG A 109 -16.00 11.92 7.56
C ARG A 109 -14.99 10.82 7.83
N ASP A 110 -13.72 11.22 7.85
CA ASP A 110 -12.59 10.32 8.09
C ASP A 110 -12.60 9.79 9.54
N ARG A 111 -12.62 8.47 9.67
CA ARG A 111 -12.56 7.74 10.94
C ARG A 111 -11.33 6.84 11.04
N GLN A 112 -10.40 6.91 10.09
CA GLN A 112 -9.19 6.09 10.06
C GLN A 112 -8.37 6.26 11.33
N ARG A 113 -8.29 7.47 11.88
CA ARG A 113 -7.59 7.73 13.14
C ARG A 113 -8.23 6.95 14.30
N SER A 114 -9.54 7.07 14.49
CA SER A 114 -10.27 6.37 15.54
C SER A 114 -10.13 4.85 15.40
N VAL A 115 -10.27 4.33 14.18
CA VAL A 115 -10.08 2.90 13.90
C VAL A 115 -8.64 2.48 14.21
N GLY A 116 -7.64 3.23 13.74
CA GLY A 116 -6.23 2.98 14.03
C GLY A 116 -5.91 2.91 15.53
N HIS A 117 -6.50 3.80 16.34
CA HIS A 117 -6.38 3.73 17.79
C HIS A 117 -6.95 2.43 18.37
N ARG A 118 -8.11 1.96 17.89
CA ARG A 118 -8.71 0.68 18.31
C ARG A 118 -7.88 -0.52 17.89
N LEU A 119 -7.27 -0.50 16.70
CA LEU A 119 -6.36 -1.58 16.26
C LEU A 119 -5.14 -1.69 17.18
N ILE A 120 -4.55 -0.57 17.57
CA ILE A 120 -3.41 -0.54 18.51
C ILE A 120 -3.85 -1.06 19.88
N GLU A 121 -5.03 -0.66 20.36
CA GLU A 121 -5.59 -1.11 21.64
C GLU A 121 -5.81 -2.63 21.66
N ILE A 122 -6.48 -3.18 20.64
CA ILE A 122 -6.70 -4.62 20.47
C ILE A 122 -5.36 -5.36 20.34
N GLY A 123 -4.44 -4.84 19.53
CA GLY A 123 -3.10 -5.42 19.35
C GLY A 123 -2.31 -5.48 20.65
N ARG A 124 -2.42 -4.47 21.52
CA ARG A 124 -1.79 -4.47 22.86
C ARG A 124 -2.48 -5.44 23.81
N ALA A 125 -3.81 -5.41 23.87
CA ALA A 125 -4.59 -6.28 24.74
C ALA A 125 -4.40 -7.76 24.40
N SER A 126 -4.30 -8.11 23.11
CA SER A 126 -4.16 -9.49 22.63
C SER A 126 -2.90 -10.21 23.11
N ARG A 127 -1.89 -9.47 23.59
CA ARG A 127 -0.65 -10.05 24.15
C ARG A 127 -0.79 -10.51 25.60
N GLY A 128 -1.83 -10.05 26.30
CA GLY A 128 -2.11 -10.44 27.68
C GLY A 128 -2.86 -11.77 27.78
N ARG A 129 -2.95 -12.34 28.99
CA ARG A 129 -3.74 -13.54 29.29
C ARG A 129 -4.65 -13.29 30.49
N GLY A 130 -5.82 -13.95 30.51
CA GLY A 130 -6.75 -13.94 31.64
C GLY A 130 -8.11 -13.27 31.35
N PRO A 131 -9.10 -13.44 32.25
CA PRO A 131 -10.49 -13.04 32.02
C PRO A 131 -10.69 -11.52 31.89
N GLN A 132 -9.85 -10.71 32.54
CA GLN A 132 -9.88 -9.25 32.39
C GLN A 132 -9.44 -8.79 30.98
N VAL A 133 -8.50 -9.52 30.37
CA VAL A 133 -8.02 -9.23 29.00
C VAL A 133 -9.12 -9.54 27.99
N GLN A 134 -9.85 -10.64 28.18
CA GLN A 134 -10.95 -11.03 27.30
C GLN A 134 -12.06 -9.98 27.27
N LYS A 135 -12.46 -9.45 28.44
CA LYS A 135 -13.43 -8.33 28.51
C LYS A 135 -12.95 -7.07 27.79
N LYS A 136 -11.66 -6.73 27.92
CA LYS A 136 -11.07 -5.56 27.21
C LYS A 136 -11.05 -5.79 25.69
N LEU A 137 -10.74 -7.01 25.24
CA LEU A 137 -10.80 -7.36 23.82
C LEU A 137 -12.21 -7.25 23.27
N GLU A 138 -13.21 -7.82 23.96
CA GLU A 138 -14.62 -7.71 23.55
C GLU A 138 -15.08 -6.26 23.43
N GLN A 139 -14.72 -5.40 24.39
CA GLN A 139 -15.02 -3.97 24.33
C GLN A 139 -14.33 -3.28 23.16
N GLY A 140 -13.05 -3.57 22.92
CA GLY A 140 -12.28 -3.04 21.79
C GLY A 140 -12.91 -3.44 20.45
N TYR A 141 -13.27 -4.72 20.29
CA TYR A 141 -13.95 -5.21 19.09
C TYR A 141 -15.33 -4.58 18.88
N ARG A 142 -16.12 -4.40 19.94
CA ARG A 142 -17.45 -3.75 19.85
C ARG A 142 -17.33 -2.31 19.35
N GLN A 143 -16.34 -1.57 19.84
CA GLN A 143 -16.07 -0.19 19.42
C GLN A 143 -15.50 -0.11 17.99
N LEU A 144 -14.64 -1.06 17.62
CA LEU A 144 -14.13 -1.20 16.26
C LEU A 144 -15.29 -1.47 15.28
N LEU A 145 -16.14 -2.45 15.57
CA LEU A 145 -17.32 -2.76 14.75
C LEU A 145 -18.26 -1.57 14.61
N GLY A 146 -18.49 -0.82 15.69
CA GLY A 146 -19.28 0.42 15.62
C GLY A 146 -18.69 1.46 14.67
N SER A 147 -17.37 1.68 14.74
CA SER A 147 -16.68 2.64 13.87
C SER A 147 -16.66 2.18 12.42
N THR A 148 -16.35 0.90 12.17
CA THR A 148 -16.35 0.30 10.83
C THR A 148 -17.76 0.30 10.23
N GLY A 149 -18.79 -0.02 11.02
CA GLY A 149 -20.19 0.04 10.60
C GLY A 149 -20.60 1.44 10.14
N GLN A 150 -20.16 2.49 10.84
CA GLN A 150 -20.40 3.87 10.40
C GLN A 150 -19.73 4.20 9.06
N VAL A 151 -18.51 3.70 8.83
CA VAL A 151 -17.79 3.88 7.56
C VAL A 151 -18.51 3.15 6.42
N VAL A 152 -18.95 1.92 6.64
CA VAL A 152 -19.73 1.14 5.66
C VAL A 152 -21.06 1.83 5.36
N ALA A 153 -21.77 2.33 6.37
CA ALA A 153 -23.01 3.07 6.17
C ALA A 153 -22.80 4.35 5.35
N GLN A 154 -21.71 5.08 5.61
CA GLN A 154 -21.34 6.25 4.81
C GLN A 154 -20.99 5.86 3.37
N ALA A 155 -20.22 4.79 3.16
CA ALA A 155 -19.89 4.29 1.83
C ALA A 155 -21.15 3.88 1.02
N LYS A 156 -22.13 3.24 1.69
CA LYS A 156 -23.44 2.93 1.07
C LYS A 156 -24.18 4.19 0.64
N ARG A 157 -24.20 5.25 1.46
CA ARG A 157 -24.81 6.53 1.09
C ARG A 157 -24.10 7.18 -0.10
N PHE A 158 -22.77 7.21 -0.09
CA PHE A 158 -21.97 7.67 -1.23
C PHE A 158 -22.34 6.92 -2.52
N SER A 159 -22.43 5.59 -2.45
CA SER A 159 -22.84 4.77 -3.59
C SER A 159 -24.25 5.10 -4.08
N GLN A 160 -25.20 5.32 -3.17
CA GLN A 160 -26.58 5.70 -3.54
C GLN A 160 -26.64 7.09 -4.18
N GLU A 161 -25.87 8.06 -3.70
CA GLU A 161 -25.82 9.41 -4.26
C GLU A 161 -25.18 9.46 -5.65
N ILE A 162 -24.22 8.57 -5.92
CA ILE A 162 -23.65 8.39 -7.26
C ILE A 162 -24.73 7.85 -8.21
N VAL A 163 -25.44 6.78 -7.80
CA VAL A 163 -26.50 6.17 -8.62
C VAL A 163 -27.64 7.16 -8.89
N LYS A 164 -28.05 7.95 -7.88
CA LYS A 164 -29.09 8.98 -8.01
C LYS A 164 -28.64 10.22 -8.81
N GLY A 165 -27.36 10.30 -9.17
CA GLY A 165 -26.81 11.41 -9.94
C GLY A 165 -26.55 12.70 -9.15
N VAL A 166 -26.63 12.66 -7.82
CA VAL A 166 -26.30 13.79 -6.94
C VAL A 166 -24.79 14.03 -6.95
N LYS A 167 -24.02 12.95 -6.94
CA LYS A 167 -22.55 12.98 -7.09
C LYS A 167 -22.16 12.75 -8.55
N ARG A 168 -22.48 13.71 -9.43
CA ARG A 168 -22.01 13.75 -10.83
C ARG A 168 -20.90 14.78 -10.96
N SER A 169 -19.79 14.36 -11.58
CA SER A 169 -18.78 15.28 -12.11
C SER A 169 -19.24 15.75 -13.49
N ALA A 170 -19.13 17.06 -13.74
CA ALA A 170 -19.45 17.64 -15.05
C ALA A 170 -18.39 17.28 -16.11
N ASP A 171 -17.17 16.89 -15.68
CA ASP A 171 -15.99 16.83 -16.54
C ASP A 171 -15.71 15.44 -17.13
N VAL A 172 -16.42 14.40 -16.70
CA VAL A 172 -16.21 13.02 -17.20
C VAL A 172 -16.65 12.86 -18.67
N LEU A 173 -17.34 13.84 -19.25
CA LEU A 173 -17.77 13.84 -20.65
C LEU A 173 -16.81 14.57 -21.62
N GLN A 174 -15.67 15.12 -21.16
CA GLN A 174 -14.73 15.83 -22.05
C GLN A 174 -13.48 15.05 -22.47
N GLN A 175 -13.34 13.78 -22.07
CA GLN A 175 -12.23 12.93 -22.50
C GLN A 175 -12.77 11.62 -23.07
N ALA A 176 -13.36 11.71 -24.25
CA ALA A 176 -13.47 10.60 -25.20
C ALA A 176 -12.34 10.71 -26.22
#